data_AF-A0A378F5B8-F1
#
_entry.id   AF-A0A378F5B8-F1
#
_cell.length_a   1.000
_cell.length_b   1.000
_cell.length_c   1.000
_cell.angle_alpha   90.00
_cell.angle_beta   90.00
_cell.angle_gamma   90.00
#
_symmetry.space_group_name_H-M   'P 1'
#
loop_
_entity.id
_entity.type
_entity.pdbx_description
1 polymer ?
#
loop_
_entity_poly.entity_id
_entity_poly.type
_entity_poly.pdbx_seq_one_letter_code
_entity_poly.pdbx_strand_id
1 'polypeptide(L)'
;MGNEAVYINYSSGIVGGNITRSSPSASPVARLMNCYGGSLNQYGTYSTAQIACAMPYTYGSNDGNSTSDIENSKLVVMFGNNPAETRMSGGGITWYLEQARERSNARMIVIDPRYTDTAAGREDEWIPIRPGTDAALVAGIAWVLINEDLVDQPFLDKYCVGYDEKTLPAGVPANGHYKAYILGEGDDGIAKTPQWASRITGIPTDRIIKLAREIGMSKPAYICQGWGPQRQANGELTARAIAMLPILTGNVGINGGNSGARESTYTITIERLPVLENPVKTAISCFTWTDAIARGPEMTASRDGVRGKEKLDVPIKFLWNYAGNTIINQHSDINKTHEILQDESKCETIVVIDNFMTRRRNTPTCCARPDDR
;
A
#
# COMPACT_ATOMS: atom_id res chain seq x y z
N MET A 1 33.71 12.20 -1.46
CA MET A 1 32.74 11.15 -1.10
C MET A 1 32.32 10.40 -2.36
N GLY A 2 32.07 9.09 -2.29
CA GLY A 2 31.67 8.29 -3.45
C GLY A 2 30.20 8.44 -3.83
N ASN A 3 29.75 7.71 -4.84
CA ASN A 3 28.39 7.78 -5.38
C ASN A 3 27.28 7.41 -4.38
N GLU A 4 27.61 6.73 -3.27
CA GLU A 4 26.69 6.47 -2.16
C GLU A 4 26.28 7.73 -1.37
N ALA A 5 27.01 8.85 -1.50
CA ALA A 5 26.62 10.12 -0.90
C ALA A 5 25.62 10.92 -1.76
N VAL A 6 25.35 10.47 -3.00
CA VAL A 6 24.38 11.10 -3.90
C VAL A 6 23.07 10.34 -3.83
N TYR A 7 21.97 11.05 -3.63
CA TYR A 7 20.63 10.45 -3.50
C TYR A 7 19.64 11.13 -4.45
N ILE A 8 18.90 10.31 -5.20
CA ILE A 8 17.76 10.78 -5.99
C ILE A 8 16.52 10.58 -5.13
N ASN A 9 15.94 11.68 -4.65
CA ASN A 9 14.81 11.67 -3.74
C ASN A 9 13.58 11.01 -4.38
N TYR A 10 12.79 10.31 -3.56
CA TYR A 10 11.52 9.75 -4.04
C TYR A 10 10.58 10.88 -4.48
N SER A 11 10.01 10.77 -5.67
CA SER A 11 9.06 11.75 -6.21
C SER A 11 7.97 11.01 -6.96
N SER A 12 6.71 11.41 -6.78
CA SER A 12 5.58 10.83 -7.53
C SER A 12 4.79 11.85 -8.35
N GLY A 13 5.30 13.08 -8.51
CA GLY A 13 4.57 14.18 -9.15
C GLY A 13 4.34 13.96 -10.65
N ILE A 14 5.26 13.29 -11.35
CA ILE A 14 5.18 12.99 -12.79
C ILE A 14 5.59 11.53 -13.04
N VAL A 15 4.85 10.55 -12.52
CA VAL A 15 5.20 9.12 -12.71
C VAL A 15 4.70 8.52 -14.03
N GLY A 16 3.67 9.14 -14.62
CA GLY A 16 3.06 8.72 -15.88
C GLY A 16 3.79 9.23 -17.13
N GLY A 17 4.70 10.19 -16.98
CA GLY A 17 5.50 10.71 -18.08
C GLY A 17 6.38 9.62 -18.69
N ASN A 18 6.59 9.68 -20.01
CA ASN A 18 7.54 8.81 -20.69
C ASN A 18 8.98 9.33 -20.50
N ILE A 19 9.25 10.54 -21.01
CA ILE A 19 10.55 11.22 -20.88
C ILE A 19 10.64 11.98 -19.56
N THR A 20 9.57 12.67 -19.16
CA THR A 20 9.52 13.56 -17.98
C THR A 20 9.34 12.81 -16.66
N ARG A 21 9.54 11.50 -16.65
CA ARG A 21 9.21 10.65 -15.51
C ARG A 21 10.02 11.06 -14.27
N SER A 22 9.33 11.45 -13.21
CA SER A 22 9.91 11.68 -11.89
C SER A 22 9.93 10.36 -11.13
N SER A 23 11.06 9.66 -11.15
CA SER A 23 11.27 8.43 -10.39
C SER A 23 12.74 8.26 -10.07
N PRO A 24 13.11 7.82 -8.86
CA PRO A 24 14.50 7.53 -8.52
C PRO A 24 15.09 6.35 -9.30
N SER A 25 14.25 5.45 -9.81
CA SER A 25 14.67 4.27 -10.56
C SER A 25 14.44 4.35 -12.06
N ALA A 26 13.66 5.34 -12.52
CA ALA A 26 13.19 5.40 -13.90
C ALA A 26 12.99 6.86 -14.36
N SER A 27 14.07 7.64 -14.48
CA SER A 27 14.04 9.05 -14.90
C SER A 27 15.28 9.47 -15.69
N PRO A 28 15.26 10.62 -16.41
CA PRO A 28 16.46 11.20 -16.98
C PRO A 28 17.57 11.49 -15.95
N VAL A 29 17.19 11.87 -14.71
CA VAL A 29 18.13 12.09 -13.60
C VAL A 29 18.78 10.77 -13.19
N ALA A 30 18.01 9.70 -13.06
CA ALA A 30 18.55 8.36 -12.78
C ALA A 30 19.48 7.89 -13.90
N ARG A 31 19.08 8.08 -15.16
CA ARG A 31 19.93 7.76 -16.33
C ARG A 31 21.25 8.54 -16.28
N LEU A 32 21.19 9.86 -16.02
CA LEU A 32 22.37 10.71 -15.88
C LEU A 32 23.29 10.19 -14.78
N MET A 33 22.78 9.94 -13.58
CA MET A 33 23.58 9.44 -12.47
C MET A 33 24.20 8.09 -12.78
N ASN A 34 23.50 7.20 -13.47
CA ASN A 34 24.04 5.90 -13.86
C ASN A 34 25.18 6.03 -14.91
N CYS A 35 25.18 7.07 -15.76
CA CYS A 35 26.34 7.40 -16.59
C CYS A 35 27.57 7.87 -15.78
N TYR A 36 27.36 8.46 -14.60
CA TYR A 36 28.42 8.95 -13.70
C TYR A 36 28.80 7.95 -12.59
N GLY A 37 28.41 6.67 -12.74
CA GLY A 37 28.75 5.61 -11.80
C GLY A 37 27.73 5.39 -10.68
N GLY A 38 26.51 5.91 -10.82
CA GLY A 38 25.37 5.55 -9.98
C GLY A 38 25.07 6.53 -8.84
N SER A 39 24.14 6.12 -7.97
CA SER A 39 23.70 6.85 -6.78
C SER A 39 23.16 5.88 -5.73
N LEU A 40 23.05 6.29 -4.47
CA LEU A 40 22.42 5.48 -3.42
C LEU A 40 21.00 5.08 -3.84
N ASN A 41 20.70 3.78 -3.82
CA ASN A 41 19.38 3.27 -4.19
C ASN A 41 18.36 3.45 -3.07
N GLN A 42 17.09 3.23 -3.42
CA GLN A 42 16.02 3.18 -2.45
C GLN A 42 14.98 2.11 -2.77
N TYR A 43 14.27 1.66 -1.74
CA TYR A 43 13.13 0.76 -1.85
C TYR A 43 11.89 1.32 -1.13
N GLY A 44 10.73 0.76 -1.49
CA GLY A 44 9.43 1.22 -0.99
C GLY A 44 8.91 2.47 -1.70
N THR A 45 7.71 2.90 -1.31
CA THR A 45 7.07 4.13 -1.78
C THR A 45 6.25 4.75 -0.65
N TYR A 46 5.91 6.03 -0.76
CA TYR A 46 5.03 6.70 0.21
C TYR A 46 3.56 6.24 0.10
N SER A 47 3.21 5.55 -1.00
CA SER A 47 1.82 5.17 -1.31
C SER A 47 1.52 3.73 -0.98
N THR A 48 2.45 2.79 -1.19
CA THR A 48 2.15 1.34 -1.27
C THR A 48 3.20 0.45 -0.62
N ALA A 49 4.18 0.99 0.13
CA ALA A 49 5.32 0.22 0.64
C ALA A 49 4.92 -1.09 1.33
N GLN A 50 3.93 -1.06 2.22
CA GLN A 50 3.57 -2.24 3.00
C GLN A 50 2.77 -3.25 2.19
N ILE A 51 1.73 -2.82 1.48
CA ILE A 51 0.93 -3.74 0.64
C ILE A 51 1.75 -4.39 -0.49
N ALA A 52 2.64 -3.62 -1.13
CA ALA A 52 3.53 -4.14 -2.17
C ALA A 52 4.58 -5.12 -1.63
N CYS A 53 4.92 -4.99 -0.34
CA CYS A 53 5.76 -5.97 0.35
C CYS A 53 4.96 -7.22 0.72
N ALA A 54 3.74 -7.06 1.24
CA ALA A 54 2.97 -8.11 1.89
C ALA A 54 2.28 -9.09 0.92
N MET A 55 1.71 -8.57 -0.16
CA MET A 55 0.89 -9.36 -1.08
C MET A 55 1.69 -10.43 -1.84
N PRO A 56 2.94 -10.20 -2.28
CA PRO A 56 3.75 -11.28 -2.86
C PRO A 56 3.98 -12.48 -1.93
N TYR A 57 4.05 -12.28 -0.61
CA TYR A 57 4.11 -13.39 0.36
C TYR A 57 2.76 -14.08 0.57
N THR A 58 1.65 -13.49 0.11
CA THR A 58 0.29 -14.03 0.26
C THR A 58 -0.19 -14.70 -1.03
N TYR A 59 0.04 -14.08 -2.18
CA TYR A 59 -0.48 -14.50 -3.48
C TYR A 59 0.61 -14.80 -4.53
N GLY A 60 1.88 -14.52 -4.25
CA GLY A 60 2.96 -14.55 -5.26
C GLY A 60 3.02 -13.30 -6.15
N SER A 61 2.00 -12.45 -6.12
CA SER A 61 1.96 -11.13 -6.76
C SER A 61 1.15 -10.13 -5.93
N ASN A 62 0.87 -8.94 -6.47
CA ASN A 62 0.02 -7.92 -5.84
C ASN A 62 -1.15 -7.54 -6.78
N ASP A 63 -1.69 -8.54 -7.48
CA ASP A 63 -2.72 -8.31 -8.49
C ASP A 63 -4.13 -8.46 -7.88
N GLY A 64 -5.02 -7.55 -8.25
CA GLY A 64 -6.47 -7.70 -8.13
C GLY A 64 -7.15 -7.93 -9.48
N ASN A 65 -8.47 -7.99 -9.48
CA ASN A 65 -9.27 -8.03 -10.71
C ASN A 65 -9.21 -6.65 -11.41
N SER A 66 -9.44 -6.66 -12.73
CA SER A 66 -9.62 -5.42 -13.50
C SER A 66 -10.77 -4.60 -12.93
N THR A 67 -10.67 -3.27 -12.93
CA THR A 67 -11.78 -2.38 -12.56
C THR A 67 -13.06 -2.67 -13.32
N SER A 68 -12.96 -3.11 -14.58
CA SER A 68 -14.11 -3.44 -15.41
C SER A 68 -14.90 -4.64 -14.90
N ASP A 69 -14.28 -5.53 -14.13
CA ASP A 69 -14.93 -6.74 -13.63
C ASP A 69 -15.83 -6.49 -12.42
N ILE A 70 -15.73 -5.29 -11.83
CA ILE A 70 -16.59 -4.86 -10.70
C ILE A 70 -18.07 -4.96 -11.08
N GLU A 71 -18.43 -4.72 -12.35
CA GLU A 71 -19.82 -4.74 -12.82
C GLU A 71 -20.53 -6.10 -12.62
N ASN A 72 -19.77 -7.18 -12.43
CA ASN A 72 -20.28 -8.54 -12.23
C ASN A 72 -20.44 -8.93 -10.75
N SER A 73 -20.17 -8.02 -9.82
CA SER A 73 -20.19 -8.27 -8.37
C SER A 73 -21.61 -8.20 -7.81
N LYS A 74 -21.95 -9.03 -6.82
CA LYS A 74 -23.21 -8.90 -6.05
C LYS A 74 -23.04 -8.12 -4.75
N LEU A 75 -21.81 -8.05 -4.25
CA LEU A 75 -21.41 -7.28 -3.09
C LEU A 75 -20.10 -6.56 -3.39
N VAL A 76 -20.02 -5.30 -3.03
CA VAL A 76 -18.83 -4.45 -3.11
C VAL A 76 -18.51 -4.00 -1.69
N VAL A 77 -17.34 -4.36 -1.17
CA VAL A 77 -16.85 -3.92 0.15
C VAL A 77 -15.50 -3.22 -0.01
N MET A 78 -15.45 -1.96 0.37
CA MET A 78 -14.26 -1.12 0.21
C MET A 78 -13.69 -0.68 1.56
N PHE A 79 -12.45 -1.06 1.84
CA PHE A 79 -11.70 -0.66 3.03
C PHE A 79 -10.79 0.53 2.74
N GLY A 80 -11.08 1.70 3.33
CA GLY A 80 -10.28 2.92 3.16
C GLY A 80 -9.97 3.27 1.70
N ASN A 81 -10.89 2.97 0.79
CA ASN A 81 -10.76 3.23 -0.64
C ASN A 81 -11.71 4.35 -1.04
N ASN A 82 -11.15 5.42 -1.62
CA ASN A 82 -11.91 6.62 -1.98
C ASN A 82 -11.65 7.02 -3.45
N PRO A 83 -12.10 6.20 -4.42
CA PRO A 83 -11.91 6.48 -5.84
C PRO A 83 -12.52 7.79 -6.34
N ALA A 84 -13.62 8.28 -5.77
CA ALA A 84 -14.24 9.53 -6.21
C ALA A 84 -13.29 10.73 -6.03
N GLU A 85 -12.53 10.78 -4.93
CA GLU A 85 -11.52 11.83 -4.71
C GLU A 85 -10.16 11.49 -5.31
N THR A 86 -9.76 10.20 -5.33
CA THR A 86 -8.37 9.82 -5.68
C THR A 86 -8.18 9.37 -7.13
N ARG A 87 -9.28 9.17 -7.88
CA ARG A 87 -9.30 8.68 -9.27
C ARG A 87 -10.23 9.52 -10.16
N MET A 88 -10.36 10.81 -9.85
CA MET A 88 -11.27 11.75 -10.54
C MET A 88 -10.97 11.98 -12.03
N SER A 89 -9.82 11.51 -12.56
CA SER A 89 -9.40 11.71 -13.95
C SER A 89 -10.22 10.93 -14.99
N GLY A 90 -11.38 10.37 -14.62
CA GLY A 90 -12.22 9.57 -15.51
C GLY A 90 -11.75 8.12 -15.71
N GLY A 91 -10.88 7.61 -14.84
CA GLY A 91 -10.31 6.24 -14.91
C GLY A 91 -11.29 5.08 -14.67
N GLY A 92 -12.60 5.31 -14.84
CA GLY A 92 -13.64 4.28 -14.90
C GLY A 92 -14.08 3.65 -13.58
N ILE A 93 -13.32 3.70 -12.50
CA ILE A 93 -13.68 2.95 -11.28
C ILE A 93 -15.02 3.39 -10.67
N THR A 94 -15.30 4.70 -10.57
CA THR A 94 -16.60 5.19 -10.09
C THR A 94 -17.73 4.78 -11.03
N TRP A 95 -17.48 4.80 -12.34
CA TRP A 95 -18.42 4.31 -13.33
C TRP A 95 -18.72 2.82 -13.14
N TYR A 96 -17.71 1.96 -12.95
CA TYR A 96 -17.91 0.53 -12.75
C TYR A 96 -18.59 0.19 -11.42
N LEU A 97 -18.40 1.00 -10.37
CA LEU A 97 -19.16 0.89 -9.13
C LEU A 97 -20.66 1.12 -9.39
N GLU A 98 -21.02 2.15 -10.16
CA GLU A 98 -22.42 2.36 -10.57
C GLU A 98 -22.93 1.25 -11.48
N GLN A 99 -22.11 0.75 -12.42
CA GLN A 99 -22.51 -0.38 -13.28
C GLN A 99 -22.76 -1.67 -12.48
N ALA A 100 -22.02 -1.91 -11.40
CA ALA A 100 -22.30 -3.05 -10.52
C ALA A 100 -23.68 -2.93 -9.86
N ARG A 101 -24.07 -1.71 -9.45
CA ARG A 101 -25.41 -1.43 -8.93
C ARG A 101 -26.48 -1.62 -10.01
N GLU A 102 -26.29 -1.04 -11.20
CA GLU A 102 -27.28 -1.07 -12.28
C GLU A 102 -27.46 -2.46 -12.91
N ARG A 103 -26.37 -3.21 -13.12
CA ARG A 103 -26.37 -4.47 -13.87
C ARG A 103 -26.51 -5.70 -12.98
N SER A 104 -25.88 -5.69 -11.82
CA SER A 104 -25.79 -6.84 -10.91
C SER A 104 -26.53 -6.63 -9.60
N ASN A 105 -27.19 -5.48 -9.42
CA ASN A 105 -27.87 -5.08 -8.18
C ASN A 105 -26.93 -5.20 -6.97
N ALA A 106 -25.66 -4.82 -7.17
CA ALA A 106 -24.62 -4.96 -6.17
C ALA A 106 -24.94 -4.11 -4.94
N ARG A 107 -24.90 -4.71 -3.75
CA ARG A 107 -24.86 -3.96 -2.50
C ARG A 107 -23.46 -3.37 -2.30
N MET A 108 -23.35 -2.10 -1.94
CA MET A 108 -22.09 -1.38 -1.79
C MET A 108 -21.90 -0.92 -0.34
N ILE A 109 -20.83 -1.38 0.29
CA ILE A 109 -20.46 -1.07 1.68
C ILE A 109 -19.09 -0.38 1.67
N VAL A 110 -19.01 0.79 2.30
CA VAL A 110 -17.76 1.55 2.45
C VAL A 110 -17.35 1.58 3.91
N ILE A 111 -16.16 1.06 4.21
CA ILE A 111 -15.57 1.06 5.54
C ILE A 111 -14.46 2.11 5.53
N ASP A 112 -14.71 3.27 6.13
CA ASP A 112 -13.78 4.39 6.13
C ASP A 112 -14.00 5.24 7.40
N PRO A 113 -12.95 5.77 8.05
CA PRO A 113 -13.12 6.69 9.17
C PRO A 113 -13.87 7.99 8.79
N ARG A 114 -13.94 8.35 7.51
CA ARG A 114 -14.64 9.53 6.99
C ARG A 114 -15.80 9.12 6.10
N TYR A 115 -16.85 9.92 6.13
CA TYR A 115 -17.86 9.90 5.09
C TYR A 115 -17.31 10.67 3.88
N THR A 116 -16.88 9.94 2.85
CA THR A 116 -16.11 10.48 1.70
C THR A 116 -16.99 10.72 0.49
N ASP A 117 -16.48 11.39 -0.55
CA ASP A 117 -17.26 11.54 -1.81
C ASP A 117 -17.59 10.19 -2.44
N THR A 118 -16.77 9.15 -2.24
CA THR A 118 -17.12 7.80 -2.72
C THR A 118 -18.36 7.27 -2.01
N ALA A 119 -18.48 7.56 -0.72
CA ALA A 119 -19.62 7.20 0.11
C ALA A 119 -20.65 8.34 0.21
N ALA A 120 -20.69 9.34 -0.67
CA ALA A 120 -21.65 10.45 -0.51
C ALA A 120 -23.04 10.10 -1.07
N GLY A 121 -23.65 9.02 -0.56
CA GLY A 121 -24.98 8.53 -0.96
C GLY A 121 -24.99 7.60 -2.18
N ARG A 122 -23.82 7.10 -2.59
CA ARG A 122 -23.67 6.09 -3.68
C ARG A 122 -23.58 4.67 -3.15
N GLU A 123 -23.20 4.54 -1.90
CA GLU A 123 -23.14 3.35 -1.08
C GLU A 123 -24.52 3.02 -0.50
N ASP A 124 -24.75 1.74 -0.22
CA ASP A 124 -25.91 1.33 0.58
C ASP A 124 -25.63 1.41 2.08
N GLU A 125 -24.36 1.43 2.47
CA GLU A 125 -23.95 1.57 3.86
C GLU A 125 -22.51 2.11 3.99
N TRP A 126 -22.34 3.12 4.84
CA TRP A 126 -21.04 3.55 5.34
C TRP A 126 -20.86 3.06 6.78
N ILE A 127 -19.73 2.39 7.04
CA ILE A 127 -19.36 1.88 8.36
C ILE A 127 -18.15 2.68 8.85
N PRO A 128 -18.33 3.59 9.84
CA PRO A 128 -17.20 4.32 10.42
C PRO A 128 -16.32 3.38 11.24
N ILE A 129 -15.02 3.43 10.98
CA ILE A 129 -14.02 2.64 11.70
C ILE A 129 -13.00 3.57 12.38
N ARG A 130 -12.54 3.21 13.58
CA ARG A 130 -11.39 3.88 14.21
C ARG A 130 -10.14 3.67 13.33
N PRO A 131 -9.42 4.73 12.92
CA PRO A 131 -8.23 4.59 12.10
C PRO A 131 -7.23 3.58 12.67
N GLY A 132 -6.73 2.68 11.83
CA GLY A 132 -5.72 1.71 12.21
C GLY A 132 -6.24 0.41 12.83
N THR A 133 -7.55 0.15 12.76
CA THR A 133 -8.18 -1.01 13.42
C THR A 133 -8.81 -2.02 12.45
N ASP A 134 -8.56 -1.88 11.15
CA ASP A 134 -9.10 -2.73 10.08
C ASP A 134 -8.79 -4.22 10.29
N ALA A 135 -7.56 -4.55 10.71
CA ALA A 135 -7.18 -5.93 11.00
C ALA A 135 -8.01 -6.56 12.14
N ALA A 136 -8.40 -5.76 13.14
CA ALA A 136 -9.27 -6.23 14.21
C ALA A 136 -10.71 -6.42 13.73
N LEU A 137 -11.21 -5.53 12.86
CA LEU A 137 -12.52 -5.72 12.21
C LEU A 137 -12.55 -7.03 11.40
N VAL A 138 -11.55 -7.25 10.55
CA VAL A 138 -11.41 -8.48 9.76
C VAL A 138 -11.37 -9.70 10.65
N ALA A 139 -10.57 -9.70 11.73
CA ALA A 139 -10.49 -10.85 12.62
C ALA A 139 -11.84 -11.15 13.31
N GLY A 140 -12.58 -10.10 13.69
CA GLY A 140 -13.97 -10.20 14.16
C GLY A 140 -14.93 -10.81 13.15
N ILE A 141 -14.82 -10.38 11.89
CA ILE A 141 -15.60 -10.93 10.76
C ILE A 141 -15.24 -12.40 10.54
N ALA A 142 -13.95 -12.73 10.46
CA ALA A 142 -13.45 -14.08 10.25
C ALA A 142 -13.94 -15.03 11.35
N TRP A 143 -13.99 -14.56 12.61
CA TRP A 143 -14.53 -15.35 13.70
C TRP A 143 -15.98 -15.77 13.45
N VAL A 144 -16.83 -14.85 12.97
CA VAL A 144 -18.23 -15.16 12.61
C VAL A 144 -18.29 -16.09 11.41
N LEU A 145 -17.51 -15.82 10.37
CA LEU A 145 -17.47 -16.68 9.18
C LEU A 145 -17.12 -18.12 9.53
N ILE A 146 -16.16 -18.32 10.43
CA ILE A 146 -15.71 -19.65 10.87
C ILE A 146 -16.76 -20.33 11.76
N ASN A 147 -17.34 -19.61 12.73
CA ASN A 147 -18.29 -20.20 13.68
C ASN A 147 -19.68 -20.45 13.09
N GLU A 148 -20.04 -19.76 12.01
CA GLU A 148 -21.31 -19.97 11.29
C GLU A 148 -21.15 -20.80 10.01
N ASP A 149 -20.00 -21.44 9.81
CA ASP A 149 -19.68 -22.28 8.63
C ASP A 149 -19.91 -21.55 7.28
N LEU A 150 -19.59 -20.25 7.23
CA LEU A 150 -19.72 -19.40 6.04
C LEU A 150 -18.41 -19.27 5.23
N VAL A 151 -17.39 -20.07 5.55
CA VAL A 151 -16.13 -20.14 4.79
C VAL A 151 -16.25 -21.08 3.60
N ASP A 152 -15.54 -20.79 2.51
CA ASP A 152 -15.41 -21.69 1.36
C ASP A 152 -14.34 -22.75 1.64
N GLN A 153 -14.70 -23.76 2.45
CA GLN A 153 -13.78 -24.83 2.83
C GLN A 153 -13.17 -25.58 1.63
N PRO A 154 -13.91 -25.90 0.54
CA PRO A 154 -13.30 -26.50 -0.65
C PRO A 154 -12.21 -25.63 -1.29
N PHE A 155 -12.39 -24.31 -1.34
CA PHE A 155 -11.36 -23.39 -1.80
C PHE A 155 -10.14 -23.40 -0.88
N LEU A 156 -10.36 -23.31 0.43
CA LEU A 156 -9.30 -23.27 1.43
C LEU A 156 -8.46 -24.56 1.43
N ASP A 157 -9.11 -25.73 1.37
CA ASP A 157 -8.45 -27.04 1.31
C ASP A 157 -7.57 -27.21 0.07
N LYS A 158 -7.97 -26.61 -1.06
CA LYS A 158 -7.34 -26.83 -2.36
C LYS A 158 -6.26 -25.80 -2.68
N TYR A 159 -6.44 -24.56 -2.27
CA TYR A 159 -5.64 -23.42 -2.73
C TYR A 159 -4.88 -22.69 -1.62
N CYS A 160 -5.09 -23.03 -0.35
CA CYS A 160 -4.46 -22.35 0.77
C CYS A 160 -3.53 -23.28 1.56
N VAL A 161 -2.53 -22.66 2.19
CA VAL A 161 -1.59 -23.32 3.11
C VAL A 161 -1.70 -22.62 4.47
N GLY A 162 -1.84 -23.39 5.54
CA GLY A 162 -1.88 -22.90 6.92
C GLY A 162 -3.19 -22.22 7.34
N TYR A 163 -4.32 -22.55 6.71
CA TYR A 163 -5.63 -22.10 7.18
C TYR A 163 -6.07 -22.85 8.45
N ASP A 164 -5.95 -24.17 8.41
CA ASP A 164 -6.31 -25.12 9.46
C ASP A 164 -5.24 -26.22 9.60
N GLU A 165 -5.41 -27.15 10.53
CA GLU A 165 -4.50 -28.30 10.74
C GLU A 165 -4.27 -29.13 9.47
N LYS A 166 -5.30 -29.29 8.62
CA LYS A 166 -5.21 -30.08 7.40
C LYS A 166 -4.27 -29.44 6.37
N THR A 167 -4.28 -28.12 6.30
CA THR A 167 -3.50 -27.33 5.35
C THR A 167 -2.17 -26.84 5.93
N LEU A 168 -1.86 -27.17 7.18
CA LEU A 168 -0.65 -26.76 7.88
C LEU A 168 0.58 -27.54 7.36
N PRO A 169 1.70 -26.88 7.01
CA PRO A 169 2.92 -27.58 6.60
C PRO A 169 3.51 -28.46 7.70
N ALA A 170 4.14 -29.56 7.29
CA ALA A 170 4.85 -30.43 8.21
C ALA A 170 5.95 -29.67 8.97
N GLY A 171 6.04 -29.89 10.28
CA GLY A 171 7.04 -29.25 11.16
C GLY A 171 6.60 -27.92 11.77
N VAL A 172 5.43 -27.39 11.39
CA VAL A 172 4.81 -26.26 12.09
C VAL A 172 4.09 -26.77 13.36
N PRO A 173 4.19 -26.08 14.50
CA PRO A 173 3.48 -26.47 15.72
C PRO A 173 1.96 -26.55 15.51
N ALA A 174 1.30 -27.47 16.22
CA ALA A 174 -0.16 -27.52 16.30
C ALA A 174 -0.72 -26.16 16.72
N ASN A 175 -1.89 -25.81 16.19
CA ASN A 175 -2.53 -24.50 16.33
C ASN A 175 -1.74 -23.31 15.73
N GLY A 176 -0.68 -23.57 14.95
CA GLY A 176 0.09 -22.54 14.23
C GLY A 176 -0.61 -21.96 12.99
N HIS A 177 -1.88 -22.32 12.76
CA HIS A 177 -2.66 -21.95 11.58
C HIS A 177 -3.61 -20.77 11.84
N TYR A 178 -4.11 -20.14 10.77
CA TYR A 178 -4.95 -18.93 10.86
C TYR A 178 -6.23 -19.16 11.68
N LYS A 179 -6.93 -20.27 11.48
CA LYS A 179 -8.17 -20.60 12.20
C LYS A 179 -7.98 -20.64 13.72
N ALA A 180 -6.89 -21.23 14.22
CA ALA A 180 -6.59 -21.29 15.66
C ALA A 180 -6.32 -19.89 16.23
N TYR A 181 -5.57 -19.04 15.51
CA TYR A 181 -5.39 -17.63 15.89
C TYR A 181 -6.72 -16.88 16.02
N ILE A 182 -7.66 -17.10 15.09
CA ILE A 182 -8.98 -16.45 15.14
C ILE A 182 -9.82 -16.98 16.30
N LEU A 183 -9.83 -18.30 16.52
CA LEU A 183 -10.61 -18.94 17.58
C LEU A 183 -10.02 -18.77 18.99
N GLY A 184 -8.79 -18.27 19.11
CA GLY A 184 -8.10 -18.09 20.40
C GLY A 184 -7.39 -19.32 20.91
N GLU A 185 -7.07 -20.25 20.02
CA GLU A 185 -6.39 -21.51 20.28
C GLU A 185 -4.89 -21.44 19.95
N GLY A 186 -4.45 -20.34 19.34
CA GLY A 186 -3.04 -20.03 19.06
C GLY A 186 -2.33 -19.33 20.23
N ASP A 187 -1.11 -18.85 19.97
CA ASP A 187 -0.17 -18.34 20.99
C ASP A 187 -0.69 -17.20 21.88
N ASP A 188 -1.62 -16.38 21.39
CA ASP A 188 -2.17 -15.26 22.15
C ASP A 188 -3.34 -15.62 23.08
N GLY A 189 -3.93 -16.81 22.92
CA GLY A 189 -5.04 -17.29 23.74
C GLY A 189 -6.31 -16.44 23.69
N ILE A 190 -6.48 -15.58 22.69
CA ILE A 190 -7.59 -14.61 22.63
C ILE A 190 -8.51 -14.92 21.45
N ALA A 191 -9.75 -15.33 21.72
CA ALA A 191 -10.76 -15.46 20.68
C ALA A 191 -11.10 -14.09 20.07
N LYS A 192 -10.99 -13.96 18.75
CA LYS A 192 -11.23 -12.71 18.01
C LYS A 192 -12.72 -12.45 17.77
N THR A 193 -13.52 -12.54 18.83
CA THR A 193 -14.98 -12.40 18.79
C THR A 193 -15.44 -11.03 18.26
N PRO A 194 -16.69 -10.90 17.78
CA PRO A 194 -17.28 -9.61 17.42
C PRO A 194 -17.24 -8.59 18.57
N GLN A 195 -17.40 -9.01 19.82
CA GLN A 195 -17.31 -8.13 21.00
C GLN A 195 -15.89 -7.64 21.23
N TRP A 196 -14.89 -8.49 21.01
CA TRP A 196 -13.48 -8.10 21.03
C TRP A 196 -13.19 -7.06 19.96
N ALA A 197 -13.58 -7.32 18.71
CA ALA A 197 -13.37 -6.41 17.59
C ALA A 197 -14.11 -5.08 17.78
N SER A 198 -15.32 -5.11 18.34
CA SER A 198 -16.16 -3.93 18.61
C SER A 198 -15.47 -2.92 19.54
N ARG A 199 -14.82 -3.40 20.61
CA ARG A 199 -14.09 -2.53 21.56
C ARG A 199 -12.93 -1.80 20.88
N ILE A 200 -12.24 -2.47 19.95
CA ILE A 200 -11.06 -1.93 19.26
C ILE A 200 -11.47 -0.98 18.14
N THR A 201 -12.45 -1.38 17.33
CA THR A 201 -12.84 -0.67 16.11
C THR A 201 -13.82 0.47 16.35
N GLY A 202 -14.60 0.39 17.44
CA GLY A 202 -15.74 1.26 17.70
C GLY A 202 -17.01 0.87 16.94
N ILE A 203 -16.98 -0.20 16.12
CA ILE A 203 -18.15 -0.69 15.37
C ILE A 203 -19.01 -1.56 16.29
N PRO A 204 -20.34 -1.38 16.33
CA PRO A 204 -21.23 -2.22 17.13
C PRO A 204 -21.09 -3.72 16.82
N THR A 205 -21.15 -4.56 17.85
CA THR A 205 -20.99 -6.02 17.74
C THR A 205 -21.96 -6.65 16.74
N ASP A 206 -23.24 -6.26 16.81
CA ASP A 206 -24.28 -6.74 15.91
C ASP A 206 -24.04 -6.31 14.44
N ARG A 207 -23.33 -5.20 14.25
CA ARG A 207 -22.92 -4.73 12.92
C ARG A 207 -21.79 -5.52 12.34
N ILE A 208 -20.79 -5.87 13.13
CA ILE A 208 -19.72 -6.80 12.73
C ILE A 208 -20.32 -8.16 12.31
N ILE A 209 -21.29 -8.69 13.07
CA ILE A 209 -21.95 -9.97 12.77
C ILE A 209 -22.69 -9.92 11.43
N LYS A 210 -23.50 -8.88 11.18
CA LYS A 210 -24.23 -8.77 9.90
C LYS A 210 -23.29 -8.53 8.73
N LEU A 211 -22.26 -7.69 8.89
CA LEU A 211 -21.25 -7.50 7.85
C LEU A 211 -20.58 -8.82 7.49
N ALA A 212 -20.26 -9.65 8.49
CA ALA A 212 -19.72 -10.98 8.25
C ALA A 212 -20.68 -11.87 7.48
N ARG A 213 -21.97 -11.90 7.84
CA ARG A 213 -23.00 -12.65 7.11
C ARG A 213 -23.22 -12.13 5.69
N GLU A 214 -23.26 -10.81 5.51
CA GLU A 214 -23.35 -10.18 4.19
C GLU A 214 -22.18 -10.61 3.30
N ILE A 215 -20.96 -10.62 3.84
CA ILE A 215 -19.75 -11.08 3.12
C ILE A 215 -19.80 -12.59 2.84
N GLY A 216 -20.13 -13.41 3.85
CA GLY A 216 -20.11 -14.87 3.75
C GLY A 216 -21.21 -15.46 2.87
N MET A 217 -22.34 -14.76 2.75
CA MET A 217 -23.50 -15.22 1.96
C MET A 217 -23.54 -14.64 0.55
N SER A 218 -22.65 -13.71 0.20
CA SER A 218 -22.62 -13.04 -1.11
C SER A 218 -21.49 -13.57 -1.99
N LYS A 219 -21.82 -14.08 -3.17
CA LYS A 219 -20.84 -14.51 -4.18
C LYS A 219 -21.34 -14.24 -5.60
N PRO A 220 -20.56 -13.56 -6.47
CA PRO A 220 -19.24 -12.96 -6.23
C PRO A 220 -19.27 -11.70 -5.34
N ALA A 221 -18.24 -11.53 -4.51
CA ALA A 221 -18.02 -10.34 -3.70
C ALA A 221 -16.67 -9.68 -4.06
N TYR A 222 -16.74 -8.44 -4.52
CA TYR A 222 -15.60 -7.58 -4.75
C TYR A 222 -15.20 -6.92 -3.42
N ILE A 223 -14.15 -7.47 -2.81
CA ILE A 223 -13.57 -6.92 -1.57
C ILE A 223 -12.24 -6.27 -1.95
N CYS A 224 -12.07 -4.99 -1.64
CA CYS A 224 -10.84 -4.28 -1.95
C CYS A 224 -10.42 -3.33 -0.82
N GLN A 225 -9.15 -2.94 -0.87
CA GLN A 225 -8.63 -1.88 -0.02
C GLN A 225 -7.99 -0.77 -0.84
N GLY A 226 -8.15 0.45 -0.36
CA GLY A 226 -7.34 1.57 -0.82
C GLY A 226 -5.94 1.50 -0.22
N TRP A 227 -5.19 2.59 -0.36
CA TRP A 227 -3.85 2.68 0.24
C TRP A 227 -3.84 3.33 1.61
N GLY A 228 -5.00 3.74 2.14
CA GLY A 228 -5.13 4.27 3.50
C GLY A 228 -4.72 3.25 4.57
N PRO A 229 -5.36 2.07 4.65
CA PRO A 229 -5.18 1.11 5.74
C PRO A 229 -3.73 0.62 5.93
N GLN A 230 -2.90 0.64 4.88
CA GLN A 230 -1.53 0.14 4.95
C GLN A 230 -0.48 1.22 5.31
N ARG A 231 -0.83 2.52 5.29
CA ARG A 231 0.13 3.62 5.56
C ARG A 231 0.29 3.91 7.05
N GLN A 232 0.71 2.90 7.79
CA GLN A 232 0.92 2.95 9.23
C GLN A 232 1.88 1.83 9.67
N ALA A 233 2.25 1.82 10.95
CA ALA A 233 2.97 0.70 11.54
C ALA A 233 2.18 -0.61 11.36
N ASN A 234 2.87 -1.70 11.04
CA ASN A 234 2.28 -3.02 10.77
C ASN A 234 1.25 -3.03 9.63
N GLY A 235 1.30 -2.05 8.71
CA GLY A 235 0.36 -1.92 7.60
C GLY A 235 0.36 -3.12 6.64
N GLU A 236 1.43 -3.90 6.63
CA GLU A 236 1.58 -5.14 5.88
C GLU A 236 0.64 -6.23 6.43
N LEU A 237 0.47 -6.28 7.76
CA LEU A 237 -0.47 -7.20 8.41
C LEU A 237 -1.91 -6.75 8.18
N THR A 238 -2.18 -5.44 8.22
CA THR A 238 -3.50 -4.89 7.88
C THR A 238 -3.89 -5.22 6.45
N ALA A 239 -2.95 -5.07 5.50
CA ALA A 239 -3.21 -5.38 4.11
C ALA A 239 -3.53 -6.86 3.90
N ARG A 240 -2.77 -7.76 4.53
CA ARG A 240 -3.01 -9.21 4.49
C ARG A 240 -4.31 -9.61 5.19
N ALA A 241 -4.66 -8.96 6.30
CA ALA A 241 -5.91 -9.20 7.00
C ALA A 241 -7.10 -8.92 6.06
N ILE A 242 -7.15 -7.77 5.40
CA ILE A 242 -8.25 -7.47 4.46
C ILE A 242 -8.30 -8.51 3.31
N ALA A 243 -7.15 -8.96 2.81
CA ALA A 243 -7.08 -10.05 1.83
C ALA A 243 -7.58 -11.41 2.35
N MET A 244 -7.62 -11.65 3.66
CA MET A 244 -8.20 -12.88 4.19
C MET A 244 -9.71 -12.97 3.92
N LEU A 245 -10.45 -11.87 3.82
CA LEU A 245 -11.89 -11.93 3.57
C LEU A 245 -12.23 -12.62 2.23
N PRO A 246 -11.67 -12.22 1.07
CA PRO A 246 -11.88 -12.94 -0.18
C PRO A 246 -11.25 -14.34 -0.20
N ILE A 247 -10.17 -14.58 0.55
CA ILE A 247 -9.58 -15.93 0.72
C ILE A 247 -10.58 -16.86 1.42
N LEU A 248 -11.09 -16.44 2.58
CA LEU A 248 -12.03 -17.21 3.41
C LEU A 248 -13.35 -17.49 2.69
N THR A 249 -13.76 -16.62 1.77
CA THR A 249 -15.03 -16.73 1.03
C THR A 249 -14.87 -17.23 -0.41
N GLY A 250 -13.64 -17.57 -0.81
CA GLY A 250 -13.33 -18.07 -2.15
C GLY A 250 -13.67 -17.08 -3.28
N ASN A 251 -13.49 -15.78 -3.05
CA ASN A 251 -13.71 -14.70 -4.01
C ASN A 251 -12.44 -14.32 -4.81
N VAL A 252 -11.30 -14.96 -4.52
CA VAL A 252 -10.06 -14.74 -5.25
C VAL A 252 -10.12 -15.44 -6.62
N GLY A 253 -9.81 -14.71 -7.69
CA GLY A 253 -9.63 -15.28 -9.04
C GLY A 253 -10.93 -15.59 -9.80
N ILE A 254 -12.10 -15.23 -9.26
CA ILE A 254 -13.40 -15.37 -9.94
C ILE A 254 -13.84 -14.04 -10.55
N ASN A 255 -14.71 -14.12 -11.55
CA ASN A 255 -15.37 -12.97 -12.16
C ASN A 255 -16.32 -12.29 -11.13
N GLY A 256 -16.22 -10.97 -10.98
CA GLY A 256 -16.93 -10.19 -9.94
C GLY A 256 -16.34 -10.32 -8.53
N GLY A 257 -15.22 -11.03 -8.39
CA GLY A 257 -14.44 -11.13 -7.15
C GLY A 257 -13.31 -10.11 -7.09
N ASN A 258 -12.42 -10.24 -6.10
CA ASN A 258 -11.14 -9.54 -6.04
C ASN A 258 -10.22 -10.18 -4.99
N SER A 259 -8.93 -9.86 -5.00
CA SER A 259 -7.93 -10.42 -4.07
C SER A 259 -7.90 -9.74 -2.70
N GLY A 260 -8.70 -8.69 -2.46
CA GLY A 260 -8.58 -7.86 -1.26
C GLY A 260 -7.41 -6.88 -1.32
N ALA A 261 -6.57 -6.94 -2.36
CA ALA A 261 -5.70 -5.85 -2.76
C ALA A 261 -6.52 -4.73 -3.45
N ARG A 262 -5.81 -3.71 -3.94
CA ARG A 262 -6.42 -2.64 -4.74
C ARG A 262 -6.82 -3.16 -6.13
N GLU A 263 -7.72 -2.46 -6.82
CA GLU A 263 -8.06 -2.76 -8.22
C GLU A 263 -6.82 -2.82 -9.14
N SER A 264 -6.83 -3.75 -10.10
CA SER A 264 -5.87 -3.80 -11.21
C SER A 264 -6.41 -3.11 -12.45
N THR A 265 -5.53 -2.84 -13.41
CA THR A 265 -5.89 -2.43 -14.77
C THR A 265 -5.04 -3.17 -15.78
N TYR A 266 -5.60 -3.42 -16.96
CA TYR A 266 -4.80 -3.80 -18.11
C TYR A 266 -3.85 -2.63 -18.47
N THR A 267 -2.58 -2.93 -18.73
CA THR A 267 -1.57 -1.92 -19.08
C THR A 267 -1.21 -2.08 -20.55
N ILE A 268 -1.42 -1.03 -21.34
CA ILE A 268 -0.85 -0.94 -22.69
C ILE A 268 0.60 -0.49 -22.55
N THR A 269 1.54 -1.29 -23.04
CA THR A 269 2.97 -0.99 -22.96
C THR A 269 3.30 0.20 -23.85
N ILE A 270 3.96 1.19 -23.27
CA ILE A 270 4.58 2.31 -23.97
C ILE A 270 6.08 2.21 -23.73
N GLU A 271 6.87 2.30 -24.80
CA GLU A 271 8.34 2.30 -24.68
C GLU A 271 8.79 3.44 -23.78
N ARG A 272 9.66 3.13 -22.81
CA ARG A 272 10.16 4.10 -21.83
C ARG A 272 11.55 4.57 -22.20
N LEU A 273 11.91 5.79 -21.78
CA LEU A 273 13.31 6.23 -21.83
C LEU A 273 14.20 5.20 -21.12
N PRO A 274 15.23 4.64 -21.80
CA PRO A 274 16.08 3.63 -21.19
C PRO A 274 16.84 4.22 -20.00
N VAL A 275 16.96 3.46 -18.91
CA VAL A 275 17.81 3.80 -17.77
C VAL A 275 18.93 2.77 -17.70
N LEU A 276 20.18 3.24 -17.58
CA LEU A 276 21.34 2.35 -17.47
C LEU A 276 21.32 1.62 -16.12
N GLU A 277 22.12 0.57 -15.96
CA GLU A 277 22.24 -0.10 -14.67
C GLU A 277 22.91 0.82 -13.64
N ASN A 278 22.34 0.90 -12.44
CA ASN A 278 22.99 1.56 -11.30
C ASN A 278 24.01 0.57 -10.67
N PRO A 279 25.33 0.88 -10.69
CA PRO A 279 26.34 0.00 -10.11
C PRO A 279 26.34 0.04 -8.57
N VAL A 280 25.81 1.11 -7.94
CA VAL A 280 25.64 1.18 -6.48
C VAL A 280 24.48 0.28 -6.08
N LYS A 281 24.74 -0.80 -5.33
CA LYS A 281 23.70 -1.75 -4.89
C LYS A 281 23.13 -1.44 -3.51
N THR A 282 23.84 -0.64 -2.73
CA THR A 282 23.41 -0.19 -1.40
C THR A 282 22.11 0.59 -1.52
N ALA A 283 21.12 0.24 -0.68
CA ALA A 283 19.81 0.88 -0.71
C ALA A 283 19.26 1.13 0.69
N ILE A 284 18.44 2.17 0.81
CA ILE A 284 17.70 2.52 2.02
C ILE A 284 16.19 2.56 1.77
N SER A 285 15.38 2.58 2.84
CA SER A 285 13.97 2.91 2.68
C SER A 285 13.83 4.33 2.13
N CYS A 286 12.90 4.55 1.20
CA CYS A 286 12.53 5.88 0.72
C CYS A 286 12.04 6.83 1.83
N PHE A 287 11.76 6.29 3.02
CA PHE A 287 11.27 7.01 4.20
C PHE A 287 12.38 7.31 5.22
N THR A 288 13.61 6.82 5.05
CA THR A 288 14.72 7.03 6.01
C THR A 288 15.83 7.93 5.46
N TRP A 289 15.55 8.68 4.39
CA TRP A 289 16.55 9.51 3.72
C TRP A 289 17.02 10.69 4.59
N THR A 290 16.16 11.26 5.44
CA THR A 290 16.53 12.31 6.40
C THR A 290 17.49 11.79 7.47
N ASP A 291 17.26 10.56 7.95
CA ASP A 291 18.18 9.87 8.86
C ASP A 291 19.52 9.53 8.16
N ALA A 292 19.48 9.15 6.88
CA ALA A 292 20.71 8.90 6.11
C ALA A 292 21.54 10.18 5.87
N ILE A 293 20.92 11.36 5.85
CA ILE A 293 21.64 12.64 5.91
C ILE A 293 22.24 12.86 7.30
N ALA A 294 21.44 12.71 8.36
CA ALA A 294 21.81 13.13 9.71
C ALA A 294 22.82 12.18 10.40
N ARG A 295 22.66 10.87 10.21
CA ARG A 295 23.36 9.81 10.93
C ARG A 295 23.69 8.59 10.05
N GLY A 296 23.88 8.80 8.74
CA GLY A 296 24.09 7.73 7.76
C GLY A 296 25.05 6.62 8.22
N PRO A 297 26.29 6.93 8.65
CA PRO A 297 27.26 5.91 9.10
C PRO A 297 26.84 5.03 10.28
N GLU A 298 25.80 5.42 11.02
CA GLU A 298 25.22 4.64 12.11
C GLU A 298 24.10 3.72 11.64
N MET A 299 23.56 3.92 10.43
CA MET A 299 22.45 3.12 9.91
C MET A 299 22.91 1.73 9.50
N THR A 300 22.21 0.71 9.98
CA THR A 300 22.57 -0.71 9.75
C THR A 300 21.45 -1.50 9.06
N ALA A 301 21.78 -2.67 8.54
CA ALA A 301 20.82 -3.58 7.93
C ALA A 301 19.73 -4.04 8.92
N SER A 302 20.12 -4.41 10.14
CA SER A 302 19.21 -4.95 11.15
C SER A 302 18.33 -3.90 11.83
N ARG A 303 18.85 -2.69 12.06
CA ARG A 303 18.10 -1.62 12.76
C ARG A 303 17.33 -0.71 11.80
N ASP A 304 17.94 -0.37 10.67
CA ASP A 304 17.47 0.71 9.79
C ASP A 304 17.05 0.19 8.41
N GLY A 305 17.22 -1.10 8.13
CA GLY A 305 16.82 -1.72 6.87
C GLY A 305 17.77 -1.43 5.69
N VAL A 306 19.02 -1.07 5.94
CA VAL A 306 20.03 -0.95 4.87
C VAL A 306 20.11 -2.28 4.10
N ARG A 307 20.10 -2.21 2.77
CA ARG A 307 20.23 -3.37 1.88
C ARG A 307 21.50 -3.26 1.07
N GLY A 308 22.05 -4.40 0.66
CA GLY A 308 23.27 -4.49 -0.15
C GLY A 308 24.58 -4.41 0.66
N LYS A 309 24.52 -3.97 1.92
CA LYS A 309 25.63 -3.94 2.90
C LYS A 309 25.07 -4.00 4.33
N GLU A 310 25.93 -4.30 5.31
CA GLU A 310 25.58 -4.31 6.73
C GLU A 310 25.32 -2.92 7.32
N LYS A 311 25.88 -1.86 6.72
CA LYS A 311 25.69 -0.46 7.12
C LYS A 311 25.94 0.50 5.97
N LEU A 312 25.51 1.75 6.10
CA LEU A 312 25.94 2.81 5.19
C LEU A 312 27.35 3.28 5.57
N ASP A 313 28.20 3.48 4.56
CA ASP A 313 29.57 3.95 4.79
C ASP A 313 29.65 5.47 4.92
N VAL A 314 28.75 6.19 4.24
CA VAL A 314 28.72 7.65 4.17
C VAL A 314 27.28 8.17 4.30
N PRO A 315 27.08 9.37 4.85
CA PRO A 315 25.78 10.03 4.81
C PRO A 315 25.46 10.54 3.40
N ILE A 316 24.18 10.82 3.16
CA ILE A 316 23.75 11.57 1.97
C ILE A 316 24.25 13.01 2.09
N LYS A 317 25.01 13.48 1.10
CA LYS A 317 25.48 14.87 1.00
C LYS A 317 24.94 15.63 -0.20
N PHE A 318 24.54 14.92 -1.26
CA PHE A 318 23.96 15.52 -2.46
C PHE A 318 22.56 14.95 -2.69
N LEU A 319 21.58 15.83 -2.85
CA LEU A 319 20.18 15.46 -3.06
C LEU A 319 19.66 15.99 -4.41
N TRP A 320 19.22 15.09 -5.28
CA TRP A 320 18.38 15.42 -6.43
C TRP A 320 16.91 15.31 -6.04
N ASN A 321 16.12 16.37 -6.27
CA ASN A 321 14.68 16.35 -6.07
C ASN A 321 13.98 16.82 -7.36
N TYR A 322 13.54 15.85 -8.17
CA TYR A 322 12.94 16.09 -9.48
C TYR A 322 11.41 15.94 -9.42
N ALA A 323 10.68 17.02 -9.71
CA ALA A 323 9.22 17.07 -9.82
C ALA A 323 8.49 16.37 -8.66
N GLY A 324 8.93 16.70 -7.44
CA GLY A 324 8.38 16.19 -6.19
C GLY A 324 8.60 17.18 -5.07
N ASN A 325 7.80 17.10 -4.02
CA ASN A 325 7.97 17.93 -2.83
C ASN A 325 8.00 17.10 -1.53
N THR A 326 8.35 15.82 -1.66
CA THR A 326 8.73 14.92 -0.56
C THR A 326 9.88 15.42 0.27
N ILE A 327 10.65 16.39 -0.20
CA ILE A 327 11.67 17.04 0.60
C ILE A 327 11.09 17.76 1.83
N ILE A 328 9.83 18.21 1.81
CA ILE A 328 9.16 18.85 2.96
C ILE A 328 7.71 18.38 3.11
N ASN A 329 6.81 18.67 2.17
CA ASN A 329 5.36 18.63 2.44
C ASN A 329 4.72 17.23 2.41
N GLN A 330 5.44 16.22 1.89
CA GLN A 330 4.96 14.83 1.78
C GLN A 330 5.73 13.86 2.69
N HIS A 331 6.82 14.31 3.32
CA HIS A 331 7.54 13.52 4.31
C HIS A 331 7.02 13.79 5.72
N SER A 332 7.16 12.81 6.61
CA SER A 332 6.79 12.96 8.02
C SER A 332 7.76 13.89 8.75
N ASP A 333 7.27 14.56 9.78
CA ASP A 333 8.06 15.44 10.65
C ASP A 333 8.79 16.55 9.88
N ILE A 334 8.00 17.52 9.42
CA ILE A 334 8.50 18.65 8.62
C ILE A 334 9.49 19.53 9.40
N ASN A 335 9.41 19.58 10.73
CA ASN A 335 10.27 20.41 11.55
C ASN A 335 11.67 19.80 11.66
N LYS A 336 11.76 18.51 12.00
CA LYS A 336 13.02 17.77 11.97
C LYS A 336 13.66 17.82 10.58
N THR A 337 12.85 17.62 9.54
CA THR A 337 13.32 17.67 8.15
C THR A 337 13.85 19.06 7.79
N HIS A 338 13.15 20.12 8.21
CA HIS A 338 13.59 21.49 8.01
C HIS A 338 14.96 21.76 8.67
N GLU A 339 15.13 21.39 9.94
CA GLU A 339 16.38 21.55 10.67
C GLU A 339 17.55 20.82 9.99
N ILE A 340 17.34 19.56 9.57
CA ILE A 340 18.36 18.77 8.87
C ILE A 340 18.78 19.44 7.55
N LEU A 341 17.82 19.98 6.79
CA LEU A 341 18.10 20.57 5.49
C LEU A 341 18.68 21.98 5.55
N GLN A 342 18.51 22.72 6.66
CA GLN A 342 19.16 24.03 6.85
C GLN A 342 20.66 23.91 7.18
N ASP A 343 21.08 22.77 7.72
CA ASP A 343 22.46 22.50 8.09
C ASP A 343 23.31 22.06 6.88
N GLU A 344 24.10 22.98 6.30
CA GLU A 344 24.99 22.68 5.14
C GLU A 344 26.07 21.67 5.48
N SER A 345 26.43 21.54 6.76
CA SER A 345 27.40 20.52 7.19
C SER A 345 26.82 19.11 7.06
N LYS A 346 25.48 18.97 7.10
CA LYS A 346 24.76 17.70 6.96
C LYS A 346 24.47 17.35 5.51
N CYS A 347 23.84 18.25 4.75
CA CYS A 347 23.56 18.08 3.32
C CYS A 347 24.12 19.27 2.53
N GLU A 348 25.21 19.03 1.81
CA GLU A 348 26.04 20.05 1.18
C GLU A 348 25.36 20.65 -0.07
N THR A 349 24.57 19.86 -0.80
CA THR A 349 23.94 20.33 -2.04
C THR A 349 22.57 19.70 -2.26
N ILE A 350 21.59 20.55 -2.57
CA ILE A 350 20.22 20.16 -2.90
C ILE A 350 19.85 20.81 -4.23
N VAL A 351 19.59 19.97 -5.25
CA VAL A 351 19.14 20.43 -6.57
C VAL A 351 17.68 20.09 -6.76
N VAL A 352 16.85 21.10 -7.01
CA VAL A 352 15.41 20.95 -7.24
C VAL A 352 15.09 21.27 -8.69
N ILE A 353 14.47 20.33 -9.38
CA ILE A 353 13.99 20.48 -10.75
C ILE A 353 12.45 20.46 -10.69
N ASP A 354 11.82 21.61 -10.85
CA ASP A 354 10.37 21.77 -10.71
C ASP A 354 9.87 22.94 -11.58
N ASN A 355 8.60 22.89 -11.96
CA ASN A 355 7.93 23.98 -12.69
C ASN A 355 7.52 25.12 -11.74
N PHE A 356 7.45 24.84 -10.43
CA PHE A 356 7.02 25.79 -9.42
C PHE A 356 8.09 26.01 -8.34
N MET A 357 8.01 27.16 -7.66
CA MET A 357 8.78 27.42 -6.44
C MET A 357 8.18 26.63 -5.28
N THR A 358 8.49 25.32 -5.22
CA THR A 358 8.12 24.44 -4.11
C THR A 358 8.92 24.77 -2.84
N ARG A 359 8.38 24.45 -1.65
CA ARG A 359 9.02 24.78 -0.36
C ARG A 359 10.36 24.05 -0.23
N ARG A 360 11.46 24.80 -0.25
CA ARG A 360 12.83 24.28 -0.24
C ARG A 360 13.80 25.27 0.38
N ARG A 361 15.03 24.83 0.62
CA ARG A 361 16.17 25.71 0.91
C ARG A 361 16.52 26.53 -0.34
N ASN A 362 16.89 27.79 -0.20
CA ASN A 362 17.18 28.77 -1.27
C ASN A 362 18.14 28.26 -2.38
N THR A 363 17.64 27.47 -3.34
CA THR A 363 18.33 27.09 -4.57
C THR A 363 17.47 27.39 -5.82
N PRO A 364 18.10 27.71 -6.97
CA PRO A 364 17.37 28.07 -8.19
C PRO A 364 16.51 26.90 -8.69
N THR A 365 15.29 27.19 -9.17
CA THR A 365 14.53 26.28 -10.03
C THR A 365 14.80 26.65 -11.47
N CYS A 366 14.96 25.64 -12.31
CA CYS A 366 14.95 25.85 -13.76
C CYS A 366 14.15 24.72 -14.40
N CYS A 367 12.90 24.99 -14.78
CA CYS A 367 12.12 24.18 -15.73
C CYS A 367 10.95 24.97 -16.31
N ALA A 368 10.74 24.83 -17.63
CA ALA A 368 9.58 25.34 -18.35
C ALA A 368 8.40 24.36 -18.24
N ARG A 369 7.16 24.87 -18.21
CA ARG A 369 5.92 24.08 -18.05
C ARG A 369 5.70 23.15 -19.26
N PRO A 370 4.83 22.13 -19.15
CA PRO A 370 4.47 21.29 -20.29
C PRO A 370 3.92 22.09 -21.48
N ASP A 371 3.19 23.19 -21.23
CA ASP A 371 2.63 24.05 -22.27
C ASP A 371 3.67 24.97 -22.95
N ASP A 372 4.89 25.02 -22.41
CA ASP A 372 5.97 25.87 -22.91
C ASP A 372 6.91 25.12 -23.88
N ARG A 373 6.64 23.86 -24.23
CA ARG A 373 7.52 23.00 -25.06
C ARG A 373 6.80 22.10 -26.06
#